data_AF-A0A6N4Q712-F1
#
_entry.id   AF-A0A6N4Q712-F1
#
_cell.length_a   1.000
_cell.length_b   1.000
_cell.length_c   1.000
_cell.angle_alpha   90.00
_cell.angle_beta   90.00
_cell.angle_gamma   90.00
#
_symmetry.space_group_name_H-M   'P 1'
#
loop_
_entity.id
_entity.type
_entity.pdbx_description
1 polymer ?
#
loop_
_entity_poly.entity_id
_entity_poly.type
_entity_poly.pdbx_seq_one_letter_code
_entity_poly.pdbx_strand_id
1 'polypeptide(L)'
;MQNFLNLFSFLILILFLYNCKKSATRQLDDLLESGSSFQSATFCEKNKTQLIERKEVCEKVTQLAKEEIDTILNRRLDLGIAPVIVEKNKGIQIEEFLQVHTRMGIRYWEIWKTNVILE
;
A
#
# COMPACT_ATOMS: atom_id res chain seq x y z
N MET A 1 -34.13 12.47 -36.17
CA MET A 1 -34.07 12.85 -34.74
C MET A 1 -33.94 11.63 -33.81
N GLN A 2 -34.75 10.58 -33.98
CA GLN A 2 -34.68 9.32 -33.20
C GLN A 2 -33.27 8.69 -33.14
N ASN A 3 -32.58 8.58 -34.28
CA ASN A 3 -31.27 7.92 -34.36
C ASN A 3 -30.17 8.67 -33.59
N PHE A 4 -30.24 10.00 -33.53
CA PHE A 4 -29.31 10.82 -32.74
C PHE A 4 -29.56 10.68 -31.23
N LEU A 5 -30.82 10.58 -30.80
CA LEU A 5 -31.18 10.32 -29.40
C LEU A 5 -30.71 8.92 -28.94
N ASN A 6 -30.86 7.91 -29.80
CA ASN A 6 -30.41 6.55 -29.52
C ASN A 6 -28.88 6.46 -29.41
N LEU A 7 -28.14 7.18 -30.25
CA LEU A 7 -26.68 7.24 -30.17
C LEU A 7 -26.18 7.91 -28.88
N PHE A 8 -26.85 8.99 -28.47
CA PHE A 8 -26.54 9.71 -27.24
C PHE A 8 -26.83 8.84 -25.99
N SER A 9 -27.94 8.09 -26.00
CA SER A 9 -28.29 7.13 -24.95
C SER A 9 -27.26 6.00 -24.81
N PHE A 10 -26.77 5.46 -25.93
CA PHE A 10 -25.70 4.46 -25.92
C PHE A 10 -24.37 5.00 -25.37
N LEU A 11 -24.03 6.25 -25.69
CA LEU A 11 -22.81 6.91 -25.21
C LEU A 11 -22.84 7.14 -23.70
N ILE A 12 -24.01 7.51 -23.16
CA ILE A 12 -24.22 7.66 -21.71
C ILE A 12 -24.08 6.31 -20.99
N LEU A 13 -24.64 5.23 -21.56
CA LEU A 13 -24.53 3.89 -20.98
C LEU A 13 -23.07 3.41 -20.88
N ILE A 14 -22.27 3.68 -21.91
CA ILE A 14 -20.83 3.34 -21.92
C ILE A 14 -20.08 4.13 -20.83
N LEU A 15 -20.37 5.43 -20.66
CA LEU A 15 -19.75 6.25 -19.61
C LEU A 15 -20.07 5.79 -18.18
N PHE A 16 -21.25 5.21 -17.95
CA PHE A 16 -21.59 4.62 -16.64
C PHE A 16 -20.82 3.33 -16.34
N LEU A 17 -20.54 2.50 -17.37
CA LEU A 17 -19.78 1.26 -17.19
C LEU A 17 -18.29 1.51 -16.90
N TYR A 18 -17.70 2.57 -17.45
CA TYR A 18 -16.30 2.93 -17.18
C TYR A 18 -16.03 3.35 -15.73
N ASN A 19 -17.06 3.72 -14.95
CA ASN A 19 -16.91 4.17 -13.58
C ASN A 19 -17.10 3.07 -12.52
N CYS A 20 -17.16 1.80 -12.92
CA CYS A 20 -17.26 0.69 -11.99
C CYS A 20 -15.89 0.42 -11.33
N LYS A 21 -15.61 1.08 -10.20
CA LYS A 21 -14.43 0.77 -9.37
C LYS A 21 -14.69 -0.51 -8.57
N LYS A 22 -13.69 -1.40 -8.52
CA LYS A 22 -13.71 -2.57 -7.63
C LYS A 22 -13.96 -2.12 -6.18
N SER A 23 -14.67 -2.91 -5.39
CA SER A 23 -14.87 -2.63 -3.96
C SER A 23 -13.53 -2.66 -3.21
N ALA A 24 -13.41 -1.91 -2.10
CA ALA A 24 -12.19 -1.89 -1.29
C ALA A 24 -11.82 -3.29 -0.79
N THR A 25 -12.80 -4.11 -0.40
CA THR A 25 -12.56 -5.50 0.00
C THR A 25 -11.95 -6.33 -1.12
N ARG A 26 -12.44 -6.19 -2.35
CA ARG A 26 -11.90 -6.95 -3.49
C ARG A 26 -10.50 -6.47 -3.88
N GLN A 27 -10.25 -5.16 -3.82
CA GLN A 27 -8.92 -4.61 -4.02
C GLN A 27 -7.93 -5.08 -2.95
N LEU A 28 -8.38 -5.19 -1.69
CA LEU A 28 -7.57 -5.78 -0.62
C LEU A 28 -7.26 -7.26 -0.90
N ASP A 29 -8.24 -8.06 -1.32
CA ASP A 29 -8.00 -9.47 -1.68
C ASP A 29 -6.92 -9.60 -2.77
N ASP A 30 -7.03 -8.81 -3.84
CA ASP A 30 -6.06 -8.81 -4.94
C ASP A 30 -4.64 -8.43 -4.43
N LEU A 31 -4.55 -7.47 -3.50
CA LEU A 31 -3.29 -7.06 -2.86
C LEU A 31 -2.71 -8.12 -1.91
N LEU A 32 -3.55 -8.87 -1.20
CA LEU A 32 -3.10 -9.96 -0.33
C LEU A 32 -2.55 -11.14 -1.13
N GLU A 33 -3.05 -11.36 -2.33
CA GLU A 33 -2.61 -12.45 -3.21
C GLU A 33 -1.32 -12.11 -3.97
N SER A 34 -1.17 -10.86 -4.42
CA SER A 34 -0.11 -10.48 -5.37
C SER A 34 0.79 -9.32 -4.93
N GLY A 35 0.36 -8.54 -3.94
CA GLY A 35 1.07 -7.36 -3.46
C GLY A 35 1.99 -7.66 -2.29
N SER A 36 2.77 -6.65 -1.89
CA SER A 36 3.60 -6.72 -0.70
C SER A 36 2.79 -6.48 0.59
N SER A 37 3.38 -6.87 1.72
CA SER A 37 2.91 -6.52 3.07
C SER A 37 2.72 -5.00 3.20
N PHE A 38 3.66 -4.21 2.68
CA PHE A 38 3.62 -2.74 2.69
C PHE A 38 2.47 -2.17 1.87
N GLN A 39 2.22 -2.70 0.66
CA GLN A 39 1.12 -2.24 -0.19
C GLN A 39 -0.23 -2.56 0.46
N SER A 40 -0.39 -3.77 0.96
CA SER A 40 -1.63 -4.21 1.64
C SER A 40 -1.89 -3.39 2.91
N ALA A 41 -0.88 -3.21 3.76
CA ALA A 41 -1.01 -2.42 4.98
C ALA A 41 -1.31 -0.94 4.67
N THR A 42 -0.63 -0.35 3.70
CA THR A 42 -0.87 1.02 3.26
C THR A 42 -2.29 1.20 2.74
N PHE A 43 -2.77 0.26 1.92
CA PHE A 43 -4.13 0.27 1.42
C PHE A 43 -5.16 0.16 2.55
N CYS A 44 -4.91 -0.71 3.53
CA CYS A 44 -5.74 -0.87 4.72
C CYS A 44 -5.90 0.44 5.49
N GLU A 45 -4.81 1.16 5.78
CA GLU A 45 -4.91 2.40 6.55
C GLU A 45 -5.58 3.52 5.72
N LYS A 46 -5.34 3.60 4.41
CA LYS A 46 -6.01 4.55 3.50
C LYS A 46 -7.52 4.30 3.37
N ASN A 47 -7.97 3.06 3.49
CA ASN A 47 -9.37 2.65 3.29
C ASN A 47 -10.02 2.11 4.57
N LYS A 48 -9.49 2.49 5.74
CA LYS A 48 -9.87 1.96 7.06
C LYS A 48 -11.36 1.99 7.35
N THR A 49 -12.06 3.03 6.89
CA THR A 49 -13.51 3.19 7.07
C THR A 49 -14.34 2.23 6.22
N GLN A 50 -13.78 1.74 5.11
CA GLN A 50 -14.44 0.80 4.18
C GLN A 50 -14.10 -0.66 4.50
N LEU A 51 -13.08 -0.91 5.34
CA LEU A 51 -12.54 -2.23 5.66
C LEU A 51 -12.75 -2.62 7.13
N ILE A 52 -13.79 -2.11 7.76
CA ILE A 52 -14.10 -2.36 9.19
C ILE A 52 -14.19 -3.86 9.48
N GLU A 53 -14.84 -4.63 8.60
CA GLU A 53 -15.01 -6.08 8.73
C GLU A 53 -13.71 -6.87 8.46
N ARG A 54 -12.68 -6.23 7.89
CA ARG A 54 -11.39 -6.84 7.56
C ARG A 54 -10.26 -6.34 8.48
N LYS A 55 -10.62 -5.75 9.62
CA LYS A 55 -9.68 -5.15 10.57
C LYS A 55 -8.56 -6.11 11.00
N GLU A 56 -8.89 -7.35 11.35
CA GLU A 56 -7.89 -8.34 11.79
C GLU A 56 -6.87 -8.66 10.68
N VAL A 57 -7.35 -8.78 9.44
CA VAL A 57 -6.48 -8.98 8.27
C VAL A 57 -5.55 -7.78 8.08
N CYS A 58 -6.09 -6.57 8.20
CA CYS A 58 -5.31 -5.33 8.12
C CYS A 58 -4.25 -5.24 9.23
N GLU A 59 -4.60 -5.58 10.47
CA GLU A 59 -3.64 -5.60 11.60
C GLU A 59 -2.52 -6.62 11.36
N LYS A 60 -2.86 -7.80 10.85
CA LYS A 60 -1.88 -8.84 10.52
C LYS A 60 -0.88 -8.37 9.46
N VAL A 61 -1.35 -7.78 8.35
CA VAL A 61 -0.42 -7.30 7.30
C VAL A 61 0.43 -6.11 7.75
N THR A 62 -0.14 -5.23 8.59
CA THR A 62 0.63 -4.13 9.20
C THR A 62 1.72 -4.66 10.13
N GLN A 63 1.44 -5.74 10.88
CA GLN A 63 2.43 -6.38 11.73
C GLN A 63 3.54 -7.06 10.90
N LEU A 64 3.20 -7.73 9.79
CA LEU A 64 4.20 -8.29 8.87
C LEU A 64 5.11 -7.21 8.26
N ALA A 65 4.53 -6.08 7.81
CA ALA A 65 5.28 -4.94 7.30
C ALA A 65 6.26 -4.38 8.35
N LYS A 66 5.82 -4.31 9.61
CA LYS A 66 6.67 -3.89 10.74
C LYS A 66 7.85 -4.85 10.95
N GLU A 67 7.59 -6.15 11.03
CA GLU A 67 8.62 -7.17 11.25
C GLU A 67 9.68 -7.16 10.13
N GLU A 68 9.25 -6.87 8.91
CA GLU A 68 10.14 -6.72 7.77
C GLU A 68 11.03 -5.46 7.88
N ILE A 69 10.49 -4.32 8.32
CA ILE A 69 11.30 -3.12 8.63
C ILE A 69 12.29 -3.42 9.75
N ASP A 70 11.84 -4.04 10.84
CA ASP A 70 12.69 -4.42 11.97
C ASP A 70 13.84 -5.33 11.48
N THR A 71 13.55 -6.28 10.60
CA THR A 71 14.56 -7.17 9.99
C THR A 71 15.58 -6.40 9.16
N ILE A 72 15.13 -5.46 8.30
CA ILE A 72 16.01 -4.64 7.47
C ILE A 72 16.92 -3.79 8.34
N LEU A 73 16.37 -3.13 9.36
CA LEU A 73 17.14 -2.25 10.24
C LEU A 73 18.09 -3.03 11.15
N ASN A 74 17.72 -4.25 11.58
CA ASN A 74 18.59 -5.10 12.39
C ASN A 74 19.78 -5.65 11.58
N ARG A 75 19.64 -5.89 10.27
CA ARG A 75 20.78 -6.28 9.42
C ARG A 75 21.92 -5.24 9.46
N ARG A 76 21.60 -3.97 9.72
CA ARG A 76 22.63 -2.95 9.97
C ARG A 76 23.48 -3.29 11.19
N LEU A 77 22.87 -3.76 12.30
CA LEU A 77 23.61 -4.14 13.50
C LEU A 77 24.63 -5.24 13.19
N ASP A 78 24.28 -6.16 12.29
CA ASP A 78 25.17 -7.23 11.83
C ASP A 78 26.27 -6.71 10.89
N LEU A 79 25.97 -5.71 10.05
CA LEU A 79 26.90 -5.09 9.10
C LEU A 79 27.76 -3.96 9.71
N GLY A 80 27.52 -3.60 10.98
CA GLY A 80 28.19 -2.49 11.68
C GLY A 80 27.72 -1.10 11.23
N ILE A 81 28.62 -0.29 10.67
CA ILE A 81 28.35 1.11 10.27
C ILE A 81 27.85 1.19 8.82
N ALA A 82 27.92 0.10 8.06
CA ALA A 82 27.54 0.11 6.65
C ALA A 82 26.02 0.33 6.49
N PRO A 83 25.60 1.20 5.56
CA PRO A 83 24.19 1.38 5.24
C PRO A 83 23.62 0.10 4.60
N VAL A 84 22.35 -0.16 4.85
CA VAL A 84 21.64 -1.29 4.25
C VAL A 84 21.16 -0.88 2.87
N ILE A 85 21.54 -1.65 1.85
CA ILE A 85 21.08 -1.42 0.47
C ILE A 85 19.74 -2.15 0.30
N VAL A 86 18.74 -1.42 -0.18
CA VAL A 86 17.39 -1.94 -0.44
C VAL A 86 16.99 -1.58 -1.86
N GLU A 87 16.34 -2.52 -2.55
CA GLU A 87 15.79 -2.27 -3.88
C GLU A 87 14.89 -1.04 -3.88
N LYS A 88 15.07 -0.15 -4.86
CA LYS A 88 14.35 1.12 -4.96
C LYS A 88 12.83 0.98 -4.85
N ASN A 89 12.22 0.02 -5.54
CA ASN A 89 10.77 -0.18 -5.51
C ASN A 89 10.29 -0.53 -4.09
N LYS A 90 11.03 -1.40 -3.41
CA LYS A 90 10.74 -1.80 -2.04
C LYS A 90 10.91 -0.63 -1.07
N GLY A 91 11.97 0.16 -1.27
CA GLY A 91 12.20 1.37 -0.48
C GLY A 91 11.06 2.37 -0.58
N ILE A 92 10.55 2.61 -1.79
CA ILE A 92 9.40 3.49 -2.03
C ILE A 92 8.15 2.98 -1.29
N GLN A 93 7.87 1.68 -1.35
CA GLN A 93 6.73 1.09 -0.64
C GLN A 93 6.84 1.25 0.89
N ILE A 94 8.05 1.10 1.44
CA ILE A 94 8.31 1.29 2.86
C ILE A 94 8.14 2.76 3.24
N GLU A 95 8.67 3.68 2.43
CA GLU A 95 8.51 5.12 2.68
C GLU A 95 7.03 5.53 2.66
N GLU A 96 6.25 5.04 1.68
CA GLU A 96 4.81 5.28 1.64
C GLU A 96 4.09 4.71 2.87
N PHE A 97 4.44 3.49 3.27
CA PHE A 97 3.89 2.84 4.46
C PHE A 97 4.15 3.68 5.73
N LEU A 98 5.37 4.18 5.91
CA LEU A 98 5.76 4.98 7.07
C LEU A 98 5.06 6.34 7.11
N GLN A 99 4.83 6.97 5.95
CA GLN A 99 4.08 8.23 5.86
C GLN A 99 2.61 8.05 6.24
N VAL A 100 2.00 6.95 5.80
CA VAL A 100 0.58 6.68 6.04
C VAL A 100 0.32 6.21 7.47
N HIS A 101 1.20 5.37 8.04
CA HIS A 101 1.09 4.91 9.42
C HIS A 101 1.85 5.83 10.37
N THR A 102 1.21 6.90 10.84
CA THR A 102 1.86 7.95 11.65
C THR A 102 2.72 7.42 12.80
N ARG A 103 2.22 6.43 13.56
CA ARG A 103 2.99 5.84 14.68
C ARG A 103 4.25 5.12 14.22
N MET A 104 4.21 4.46 13.07
CA MET A 104 5.37 3.82 12.47
C MET A 104 6.33 4.85 11.90
N GLY A 105 5.82 5.87 11.21
CA GLY A 105 6.60 7.00 10.73
C GLY A 105 7.41 7.64 11.84
N ILE A 106 6.77 8.02 12.95
CA ILE A 106 7.48 8.60 14.11
C ILE A 106 8.59 7.67 14.61
N ARG A 107 8.34 6.36 14.64
CA ARG A 107 9.30 5.39 15.19
C ARG A 107 10.49 5.10 14.28
N TYR A 108 10.24 4.98 12.97
CA TYR A 108 11.19 4.39 12.04
C TYR A 108 11.74 5.37 11.00
N TRP A 109 11.08 6.50 10.72
CA TRP A 109 11.43 7.37 9.58
C TRP A 109 12.87 7.87 9.62
N GLU A 110 13.28 8.48 10.73
CA GLU A 110 14.65 9.01 10.87
C GLU A 110 15.72 7.91 10.81
N ILE A 111 15.41 6.75 11.40
CA ILE A 111 16.28 5.58 11.36
C ILE A 111 16.39 5.07 9.92
N TRP A 112 15.28 5.00 9.19
CA TRP A 112 15.23 4.57 7.79
C TRP A 112 16.08 5.47 6.89
N LYS A 113 15.87 6.80 6.95
CA LYS A 113 16.60 7.77 6.11
C LYS A 113 18.10 7.80 6.37
N THR A 114 18.52 7.53 7.61
CA THR A 114 19.94 7.54 7.99
C THR A 114 20.66 6.25 7.57
N ASN A 115 19.94 5.12 7.53
CA ASN A 115 20.57 3.80 7.48
C ASN A 115 20.34 3.03 6.18
N VAL A 116 19.48 3.52 5.29
CA VAL A 116 19.10 2.81 4.07
C VAL A 116 19.44 3.61 2.83
N ILE A 117 20.07 2.94 1.86
CA ILE A 117 20.31 3.46 0.50
C ILE A 117 19.42 2.69 -0.47
N LEU A 118 18.75 3.42 -1.37
CA LEU A 118 17.88 2.87 -2.40
C LEU A 118 18.66 2.75 -3.72
N GLU A 119 18.72 1.53 -4.26
CA GLU A 119 19.36 1.20 -5.55
C GLU A 119 18.34 0.70 -6.57
#